data_AF-A0A353NJ67-F1
#
_entry.id   AF-A0A353NJ67-F1
#
_cell.length_a   1.000
_cell.length_b   1.000
_cell.length_c   1.000
_cell.angle_alpha   90.00
_cell.angle_beta   90.00
_cell.angle_gamma   90.00
#
_symmetry.space_group_name_H-M   'P 1'
#
loop_
_entity.id
_entity.type
_entity.pdbx_description
1 polymer ?
#
loop_
_entity_poly.entity_id
_entity_poly.type
_entity_poly.pdbx_seq_one_letter_code
_entity_poly.pdbx_strand_id
1 'polypeptide(L)' 'SLTAIFGRFPTLEELTEYAVGEALANAENNQSQAARLLGISRQALNKRLKKKG' A
#
# COMPACT_ATOMS: atom_id res chain seq x y z
N SER A 1 6.76 -4.76 15.88
CA SER A 1 5.42 -4.14 16.06
C SER A 1 5.27 -2.98 15.09
N LEU A 2 4.05 -2.46 14.86
CA LEU A 2 3.86 -1.24 14.06
C LEU A 2 4.64 -0.06 14.63
N THR A 3 4.70 0.06 15.96
CA THR A 3 5.50 1.09 16.64
C THR A 3 7.00 0.98 16.37
N ALA A 4 7.54 -0.21 16.16
CA ALA A 4 8.95 -0.40 15.84
C ALA A 4 9.30 -0.01 14.39
N ILE A 5 8.37 -0.21 13.45
CA ILE A 5 8.57 0.13 12.02
C ILE A 5 8.47 1.64 11.80
N PHE A 6 7.51 2.30 12.47
CA PHE A 6 7.19 3.71 12.25
C PHE A 6 7.73 4.65 13.33
N GLY A 7 8.35 4.14 14.40
CA GLY A 7 8.79 4.92 15.57
C GLY A 7 7.66 5.46 16.47
N ARG A 8 6.40 5.37 16.01
CA ARG A 8 5.16 5.68 16.72
C ARG A 8 4.04 4.76 16.24
N PHE A 9 2.88 4.79 16.89
CA PHE A 9 1.71 4.16 16.29
C PHE A 9 1.34 4.94 15.01
N PRO A 10 1.30 4.29 13.84
CA PRO A 10 1.08 4.97 12.58
C PRO A 10 -0.37 5.41 12.41
N THR A 11 -0.57 6.39 11.54
CA THR A 11 -1.89 6.73 11.02
C THR A 11 -2.38 5.66 10.04
N LEU A 12 -3.70 5.64 9.79
CA LEU A 12 -4.27 4.76 8.77
C LEU A 12 -3.74 5.07 7.37
N GLU A 13 -3.39 6.33 7.11
CA GLU A 13 -2.79 6.73 5.86
C GLU A 13 -1.40 6.10 5.70
N GLU A 14 -0.49 6.31 6.65
CA GLU A 14 0.85 5.71 6.64
C GLU A 14 0.81 4.18 6.51
N LEU A 15 -0.12 3.51 7.22
CA LEU A 15 -0.33 2.07 7.08
C LEU A 15 -0.76 1.66 5.67
N THR A 16 -1.72 2.39 5.10
CA THR A 16 -2.20 2.13 3.74
C THR A 16 -1.09 2.33 2.73
N GLU A 17 -0.30 3.38 2.90
CA GLU A 17 0.83 3.70 2.04
C GLU A 17 1.92 2.64 2.07
N TYR A 18 2.28 2.19 3.28
CA TYR A 18 3.23 1.11 3.49
C TYR A 18 2.74 -0.18 2.82
N ALA A 19 1.47 -0.57 3.06
CA ALA A 19 0.89 -1.75 2.46
C ALA A 19 0.88 -1.68 0.92
N VAL A 20 0.55 -0.52 0.34
CA VAL A 20 0.59 -0.32 -1.12
C VAL A 20 2.01 -0.47 -1.67
N GLY A 21 3.01 0.11 -1.00
CA GLY A 21 4.41 -0.03 -1.39
C GLY A 21 4.89 -1.47 -1.37
N GLU A 22 4.65 -2.18 -0.26
CA GLU A 22 5.01 -3.59 -0.10
C GLU A 22 4.30 -4.49 -1.13
N ALA A 23 3.03 -4.24 -1.41
CA ALA A 23 2.29 -5.00 -2.41
C ALA A 23 2.82 -4.78 -3.83
N LEU A 24 3.24 -3.56 -4.18
CA LEU A 24 3.85 -3.26 -5.46
C LEU A 24 5.24 -3.88 -5.59
N ALA A 25 6.06 -3.81 -4.54
CA ALA A 25 7.38 -4.45 -4.52
C ALA A 25 7.27 -5.97 -4.71
N ASN A 26 6.38 -6.63 -3.95
CA ASN A 26 6.14 -8.08 -4.05
C ASN A 26 5.49 -8.50 -5.38
N ALA A 27 4.85 -7.57 -6.09
CA ALA A 27 4.24 -7.80 -7.40
C ALA A 27 5.11 -7.33 -8.57
N GLU A 28 6.38 -6.98 -8.35
CA GLU A 28 7.28 -6.47 -9.40
C GLU A 28 6.67 -5.27 -10.16
N ASN A 29 6.03 -4.36 -9.43
CA ASN A 29 5.26 -3.22 -9.93
C ASN A 29 4.00 -3.55 -10.76
N ASN A 30 3.59 -4.82 -10.82
CA ASN A 30 2.33 -5.22 -11.45
C ASN A 30 1.12 -4.80 -10.59
N GLN A 31 0.52 -3.66 -10.94
CA GLN A 31 -0.62 -3.09 -10.19
C GLN A 31 -1.83 -4.03 -10.08
N SER A 32 -2.10 -4.88 -11.09
CA SER A 32 -3.21 -5.83 -11.01
C SER A 32 -2.95 -6.89 -9.94
N GLN A 33 -1.73 -7.41 -9.88
CA GLN A 33 -1.31 -8.38 -8.86
C GLN A 33 -1.20 -7.73 -7.48
N ALA A 34 -0.65 -6.51 -7.38
CA ALA A 34 -0.60 -5.76 -6.13
C ALA A 34 -2.01 -5.49 -5.56
N ALA A 35 -2.97 -5.13 -6.40
CA ALA A 35 -4.36 -4.94 -5.97
C ALA A 35 -4.96 -6.26 -5.43
N ARG A 36 -4.65 -7.39 -6.07
CA ARG A 36 -5.05 -8.73 -5.60
C ARG A 36 -4.41 -9.07 -4.25
N LEU A 37 -3.12 -8.78 -4.05
CA LEU A 37 -2.43 -8.98 -2.77
C LEU A 37 -3.06 -8.16 -1.63
N LEU A 38 -3.50 -6.94 -1.94
CA LEU A 38 -4.16 -6.05 -0.99
C LEU A 38 -5.64 -6.37 -0.75
N GLY A 39 -6.25 -7.27 -1.52
CA GLY A 39 -7.67 -7.56 -1.44
C GLY A 39 -8.57 -6.39 -1.86
N ILE A 40 -8.10 -5.51 -2.75
CA ILE A 40 -8.86 -4.35 -3.25
C ILE A 40 -8.98 -4.38 -4.77
N SER A 41 -9.89 -3.57 -5.32
CA SER A 41 -9.97 -3.41 -6.78
C SER A 41 -8.76 -2.65 -7.33
N ARG A 42 -8.42 -2.90 -8.60
CA ARG A 42 -7.38 -2.12 -9.30
C ARG A 42 -7.71 -0.63 -9.35
N GLN A 43 -8.99 -0.23 -9.47
CA GLN A 43 -9.37 1.18 -9.41
C GLN A 43 -9.07 1.80 -8.03
N ALA A 44 -9.33 1.05 -6.95
CA ALA A 44 -9.04 1.50 -5.59
C ALA A 44 -7.53 1.65 -5.33
N LEU A 45 -6.70 0.78 -5.92
CA LEU A 45 -5.23 0.95 -5.90
C LEU A 45 -4.82 2.19 -6.70
N ASN A 46 -5.30 2.36 -7.93
CA ASN A 46 -4.97 3.51 -8.77
C ASN A 46 -5.31 4.85 -8.12
N LYS A 47 -6.45 4.94 -7.41
CA LYS A 47 -6.83 6.15 -6.68
C LYS A 47 -5.82 6.49 -5.58
N ARG A 48 -5.26 5.48 -4.90
CA ARG A 48 -4.21 5.67 -3.88
C ARG A 48 -2.89 6.12 -4.49
N LEU A 49 -2.50 5.54 -5.63
CA LEU A 49 -1.28 5.94 -6.35
C LEU A 49 -1.34 7.39 -6.84
N LYS A 50 -2.51 7.81 -7.35
CA LYS A 50 -2.74 9.21 -7.78
C LYS A 50 -2.78 10.23 -6.64
N LYS A 51 -2.97 9.79 -5.38
CA LYS A 51 -2.91 10.68 -4.21
C LYS A 51 -1.45 10.94 -3.79
N LYS A 52 -0.53 10.04 -4.15
CA LYS A 52 0.90 10.12 -3.84
C LYS A 52 1.72 10.90 -4.84
N GLY A 53 1.32 10.90 -6.12
CA GLY A 53 1.97 11.66 -7.19
C GLY A 53 1.32 13.02 -7.38
#